data_AF-A0A257TBR1-F1
#
_entry.id   AF-A0A257TBR1-F1
#
_cell.length_a   1.000
_cell.length_b   1.000
_cell.length_c   1.000
_cell.angle_alpha   90.00
_cell.angle_beta   90.00
_cell.angle_gamma   90.00
#
_symmetry.space_group_name_H-M   'P 1'
#
loop_
_entity.id
_entity.type
_entity.pdbx_description
1 polymer ?
#
loop_
_entity_poly.entity_id
_entity_poly.type
_entity_poly.pdbx_seq_one_letter_code
_entity_poly.pdbx_strand_id
1 'polypeptide(L)'
;MDLASSLPTLLGIAWLLPLASFTLIVLFGPRMGKHGVGAGYLATFAIVVGFACSLISLGLWLGNHPLSPAHAAAEEHAIDVAREHLPAAHHGAGEWKEPTYYTGDLYTLGQFGKLKVTISYYIDALTVGMFAMVTLIASCIHFYAIGYMHDELHDVTDHEVVLSNGHHLHRRGRFHRFFQYMSLFCFSMLGLVYAGNIAMVFVFWELVGICSYFLIGFYIERK
;
A
#
# COMPACT_ATOMS: atom_id res chain seq x y z
N MET A 1 15.54 -11.83 -18.59
CA MET A 1 15.55 -11.67 -17.12
C MET A 1 14.71 -12.79 -16.57
N ASP A 2 15.21 -13.52 -15.57
CA ASP A 2 14.53 -14.69 -15.01
C ASP A 2 13.30 -14.23 -14.22
N LEU A 3 12.08 -14.67 -14.60
CA LEU A 3 10.84 -14.06 -14.09
C LEU A 3 10.69 -14.18 -12.56
N ALA A 4 11.21 -15.28 -12.01
CA ALA A 4 11.26 -15.55 -10.57
C ALA A 4 12.15 -14.57 -9.80
N SER A 5 13.18 -14.01 -10.44
CA SER A 5 14.07 -13.00 -9.83
C SER A 5 13.53 -11.57 -9.95
N SER A 6 12.71 -11.30 -10.97
CA SER A 6 12.17 -9.96 -11.22
C SER A 6 10.97 -9.58 -10.34
N LEU A 7 10.15 -10.54 -9.90
CA LEU A 7 8.96 -10.25 -9.10
C LEU A 7 9.28 -9.63 -7.72
N PRO A 8 10.18 -10.20 -6.89
CA PRO A 8 10.50 -9.63 -5.60
C PRO A 8 11.16 -8.25 -5.71
N THR A 9 11.95 -8.03 -6.76
CA THR A 9 12.63 -6.75 -6.99
C THR A 9 11.66 -5.66 -7.44
N LEU A 10 10.74 -5.95 -8.37
CA LEU A 10 9.72 -5.00 -8.80
C LEU A 10 8.77 -4.59 -7.67
N LEU A 11 8.30 -5.56 -6.88
CA LEU A 11 7.43 -5.27 -5.73
C LEU A 11 8.18 -4.58 -4.59
N GLY A 12 9.45 -4.95 -4.36
CA GLY A 12 10.32 -4.26 -3.41
C GLY A 12 10.56 -2.80 -3.79
N ILE A 13 10.78 -2.51 -5.08
CA ILE A 13 10.89 -1.13 -5.59
C ILE A 13 9.57 -0.39 -5.40
N ALA A 14 8.44 -0.99 -5.78
CA ALA A 14 7.12 -0.40 -5.62
C ALA A 14 6.81 -0.06 -4.14
N TRP A 15 7.25 -0.91 -3.21
CA TRP A 15 7.12 -0.71 -1.77
C TRP A 15 8.02 0.41 -1.24
N LEU A 16 9.27 0.53 -1.72
CA LEU A 16 10.22 1.52 -1.23
C LEU A 16 10.02 2.93 -1.81
N LEU A 17 9.39 3.05 -2.98
CA LEU A 17 9.15 4.35 -3.65
C LEU A 17 8.37 5.35 -2.77
N PRO A 18 7.24 4.98 -2.12
CA PRO A 18 6.55 5.88 -1.20
C PRO A 18 7.41 6.29 0.00
N LEU A 19 8.27 5.40 0.52
CA LEU A 19 9.21 5.74 1.59
C LEU A 19 10.27 6.74 1.13
N ALA A 20 10.81 6.56 -0.07
CA ALA A 20 11.75 7.50 -0.67
C ALA A 20 11.09 8.88 -0.88
N SER A 21 9.84 8.92 -1.36
CA SER A 21 9.05 10.15 -1.43
C SER A 21 8.90 10.80 -0.05
N PHE A 22 8.45 10.04 0.96
CA PHE A 22 8.28 10.54 2.32
C PHE A 22 9.56 11.18 2.86
N THR A 23 10.69 10.48 2.78
CA THR A 23 11.97 10.98 3.28
C THR A 23 12.43 12.25 2.55
N LEU A 24 12.26 12.32 1.24
CA LEU A 24 12.56 13.52 0.46
C LEU A 24 11.67 14.70 0.83
N ILE A 25 10.37 14.48 1.07
CA ILE A 25 9.47 15.57 1.48
C ILE A 25 9.75 16.00 2.94
N VAL A 26 10.17 15.10 3.82
CA VAL A 26 10.61 15.47 5.18
C VAL A 26 11.85 16.39 5.12
N LEU A 27 12.83 16.05 4.29
CA LEU A 27 14.10 16.80 4.20
C LEU A 27 13.99 18.10 3.39
N PHE A 28 13.20 18.08 2.31
CA PHE A 28 13.16 19.15 1.31
C PHE A 28 11.77 19.74 1.08
N GLY A 29 10.70 19.21 1.67
CA GLY A 29 9.31 19.61 1.41
C GLY A 29 9.04 21.12 1.50
N PRO A 30 9.49 21.83 2.56
CA PRO A 30 9.33 23.29 2.65
C PRO A 30 10.15 24.08 1.61
N ARG A 31 11.15 23.45 0.98
CA ARG A 31 12.03 24.04 -0.03
C ARG A 31 11.67 23.64 -1.47
N MET A 32 10.73 22.70 -1.66
CA MET A 32 10.36 22.17 -2.98
C MET A 32 9.29 23.03 -3.67
N GLY A 33 9.76 24.03 -4.43
CA GLY A 33 8.93 24.90 -5.25
C GLY A 33 8.24 26.03 -4.48
N LYS A 34 7.47 26.88 -5.18
CA LYS A 34 6.66 27.93 -4.54
C LYS A 34 5.65 27.26 -3.61
N HIS A 35 5.64 27.63 -2.34
CA HIS A 35 4.70 27.13 -1.32
C HIS A 35 4.67 25.60 -1.09
N GLY A 36 5.68 24.84 -1.56
CA GLY A 36 5.78 23.40 -1.31
C GLY A 36 5.00 22.51 -2.28
N VAL A 37 4.52 23.04 -3.42
CA VAL A 37 3.78 22.28 -4.45
C VAL A 37 4.57 21.07 -4.97
N GLY A 38 5.89 21.15 -5.02
CA GLY A 38 6.75 20.06 -5.50
C GLY A 38 6.61 18.78 -4.67
N ALA A 39 6.19 18.88 -3.40
CA ALA A 39 5.93 17.72 -2.56
C ALA A 39 4.77 16.85 -3.10
N GLY A 40 3.70 17.49 -3.59
CA GLY A 40 2.56 16.78 -4.16
C GLY A 40 2.93 16.04 -5.43
N TYR A 41 3.64 16.70 -6.35
CA TYR A 41 4.09 16.06 -7.59
C TYR A 41 5.07 14.91 -7.34
N LEU A 42 6.01 15.06 -6.39
CA LEU A 42 6.94 14.00 -6.05
C LEU A 42 6.24 12.76 -5.49
N ALA A 43 5.30 12.95 -4.54
CA ALA A 43 4.53 11.86 -3.96
C ALA A 43 3.67 11.14 -5.02
N THR A 44 2.94 11.91 -5.82
CA THR A 44 2.12 11.34 -6.90
C THR A 44 2.98 10.58 -7.91
N PHE A 45 4.13 11.13 -8.31
CA PHE A 45 5.06 10.45 -9.21
C PHE A 45 5.55 9.12 -8.62
N ALA A 46 5.99 9.10 -7.36
CA ALA A 46 6.45 7.87 -6.70
C ALA A 46 5.36 6.78 -6.66
N ILE A 47 4.11 7.17 -6.39
CA ILE A 47 2.98 6.23 -6.36
C ILE A 47 2.62 5.74 -7.75
N VAL A 48 2.63 6.59 -8.78
CA VAL A 48 2.35 6.20 -10.16
C VAL A 48 3.43 5.26 -10.71
N VAL A 49 4.70 5.51 -10.40
CA VAL A 49 5.80 4.59 -10.75
C VAL A 49 5.63 3.26 -10.01
N GLY A 50 5.28 3.30 -8.71
CA GLY A 50 4.97 2.09 -7.94
C GLY A 50 3.80 1.30 -8.52
N PHE A 51 2.75 1.99 -8.97
CA PHE A 51 1.61 1.40 -9.67
C PHE A 51 2.04 0.73 -10.98
N ALA A 52 2.85 1.40 -11.81
CA ALA A 52 3.39 0.79 -13.03
C ALA A 52 4.22 -0.47 -12.74
N CYS A 53 5.10 -0.44 -11.73
CA CYS A 53 5.83 -1.62 -11.27
C CYS A 53 4.89 -2.74 -10.81
N SER A 54 3.81 -2.41 -10.09
CA SER A 54 2.82 -3.40 -9.64
C SER A 54 2.03 -4.03 -10.81
N LEU A 55 1.68 -3.25 -11.83
CA LEU A 55 0.99 -3.74 -13.03
C LEU A 55 1.89 -4.66 -13.86
N ILE A 56 3.17 -4.31 -13.98
CA ILE A 56 4.15 -5.18 -14.62
C ILE A 56 4.23 -6.51 -13.85
N SER A 57 4.37 -6.47 -12.52
CA SER A 57 4.37 -7.69 -11.69
C SER A 57 3.10 -8.51 -11.86
N LEU A 58 1.92 -7.88 -11.92
CA LEU A 58 0.64 -8.56 -12.16
C LEU A 58 0.59 -9.22 -13.54
N GLY A 59 1.02 -8.52 -14.59
CA GLY A 59 1.09 -9.07 -15.95
C GLY A 59 2.06 -10.25 -16.04
N LEU A 60 3.22 -10.15 -15.40
CA LEU A 60 4.20 -11.24 -15.31
C LEU A 60 3.63 -12.45 -14.53
N TRP A 61 2.88 -12.20 -13.45
CA TRP A 61 2.22 -13.25 -12.68
C TRP A 61 1.17 -13.98 -13.52
N LEU A 62 0.25 -13.25 -14.16
CA LEU A 62 -0.82 -13.81 -14.99
C LEU A 62 -0.31 -14.53 -16.23
N GLY A 63 0.79 -14.06 -16.83
CA GLY A 63 1.42 -14.71 -17.98
C GLY A 63 1.99 -16.09 -17.65
N ASN A 64 2.42 -16.33 -16.41
CA ASN A 64 3.00 -17.59 -15.96
C ASN A 64 2.03 -18.47 -15.16
N HIS A 65 1.04 -17.86 -14.52
CA HIS A 65 0.01 -18.51 -13.72
C HIS A 65 -1.35 -18.13 -14.30
N PRO A 66 -1.69 -18.62 -15.50
CA PRO A 66 -3.00 -18.34 -16.09
C PRO A 66 -4.08 -18.79 -15.12
N LEU A 67 -5.10 -17.94 -14.95
CA LEU A 67 -6.26 -18.24 -14.13
C LEU A 67 -6.87 -19.54 -14.67
N SER A 68 -6.66 -20.65 -13.97
CA SER A 68 -7.33 -21.89 -14.32
C SER A 68 -8.83 -21.63 -14.26
N PRO A 69 -9.61 -21.97 -15.30
CA PRO A 69 -11.06 -21.84 -15.28
C PRO A 69 -11.73 -22.66 -14.16
N ALA A 70 -10.95 -23.43 -13.40
CA ALA A 70 -11.38 -24.17 -12.21
C ALA A 70 -12.13 -23.33 -11.17
N HIS A 71 -11.86 -22.02 -11.01
CA HIS A 71 -12.62 -21.20 -10.07
C HIS A 71 -13.99 -20.77 -10.61
N ALA A 72 -14.13 -20.55 -11.93
CA ALA A 72 -15.43 -20.30 -12.55
C ALA A 72 -16.29 -21.57 -12.59
N ALA A 73 -15.67 -22.72 -12.87
CA ALA A 73 -16.33 -24.02 -12.87
C ALA A 73 -16.63 -24.55 -11.45
N ALA A 74 -15.83 -24.20 -10.43
CA ALA A 74 -16.11 -24.58 -9.05
C ALA A 74 -17.29 -23.80 -8.45
N GLU A 75 -17.53 -22.56 -8.88
CA GLU A 75 -18.72 -21.80 -8.48
C GLU A 75 -19.98 -22.35 -9.14
N GLU A 76 -19.94 -22.68 -10.44
CA GLU A 76 -21.03 -23.38 -11.14
C GLU A 76 -21.31 -24.76 -10.52
N HIS A 77 -20.28 -25.57 -10.28
CA HIS A 77 -20.40 -26.90 -9.71
C HIS A 77 -20.78 -26.88 -8.22
N ALA A 78 -20.42 -25.86 -7.44
CA ALA A 78 -20.87 -25.72 -6.05
C ALA A 78 -22.36 -25.36 -5.97
N ILE A 79 -22.88 -24.59 -6.93
CA ILE A 79 -24.30 -24.27 -7.06
C ILE A 79 -25.09 -25.51 -7.52
N ASP A 80 -24.53 -26.32 -8.43
CA ASP A 80 -25.16 -27.55 -8.89
C ASP A 80 -25.12 -28.69 -7.84
N VAL A 81 -24.02 -28.82 -7.09
CA VAL A 81 -23.88 -29.83 -6.00
C VAL A 81 -24.75 -29.51 -4.79
N ALA A 82 -25.03 -28.24 -4.50
CA ALA A 82 -25.98 -27.88 -3.45
C ALA A 82 -27.44 -28.27 -3.80
N ARG A 83 -27.71 -28.62 -5.07
CA ARG A 83 -29.05 -28.88 -5.59
C ARG A 83 -29.40 -30.37 -5.68
N GLU A 84 -28.42 -31.26 -5.69
CA GLU A 84 -28.62 -32.72 -5.80
C GLU A 84 -28.05 -33.47 -4.59
N HIS A 85 -28.81 -34.42 -4.08
CA HIS A 85 -28.54 -35.12 -2.82
C HIS A 85 -27.32 -36.08 -2.93
N LEU A 86 -26.59 -36.26 -1.82
CA LEU A 86 -25.67 -37.39 -1.57
C LEU A 86 -26.36 -38.74 -1.90
N PRO A 87 -25.70 -39.84 -2.34
CA PRO A 87 -24.29 -40.20 -2.11
C PRO A 87 -23.56 -40.83 -3.33
N ALA A 88 -22.22 -40.94 -3.24
CA ALA A 88 -21.36 -42.04 -3.73
C ALA A 88 -19.98 -41.52 -4.14
N ALA A 89 -18.97 -42.31 -3.77
CA ALA A 89 -17.56 -42.14 -4.00
C ALA A 89 -17.20 -41.60 -5.40
N HIS A 90 -16.20 -40.72 -5.46
CA HIS A 90 -14.94 -40.97 -6.15
C HIS A 90 -13.91 -39.95 -5.64
N HIS A 91 -12.91 -40.45 -4.91
CA HIS A 91 -11.69 -39.70 -4.64
C HIS A 91 -10.99 -39.43 -5.97
N GLY A 92 -11.40 -38.38 -6.67
CA GLY A 92 -10.53 -37.69 -7.60
C GLY A 92 -9.43 -37.10 -6.75
N ALA A 93 -8.24 -37.72 -6.78
CA ALA A 93 -7.02 -37.07 -6.34
C ALA A 93 -6.81 -35.87 -7.28
N GLY A 94 -7.51 -34.77 -6.98
CA GLY A 94 -7.22 -33.47 -7.55
C GLY A 94 -5.76 -33.22 -7.25
N GLU A 95 -4.96 -33.15 -8.30
CA GLU A 95 -3.57 -32.76 -8.24
C GLU A 95 -3.55 -31.34 -7.66
N TRP A 96 -3.42 -31.25 -6.33
CA TRP A 96 -3.27 -29.98 -5.63
C TRP A 96 -1.94 -29.40 -6.07
N LYS A 97 -1.97 -28.63 -7.16
CA LYS A 97 -0.82 -27.89 -7.65
C LYS A 97 -0.38 -26.99 -6.51
N GLU A 98 0.80 -27.26 -5.95
CA GLU A 98 1.31 -26.51 -4.81
C GLU A 98 1.24 -25.01 -5.14
N PRO A 99 0.62 -24.19 -4.26
CA PRO A 99 0.51 -22.76 -4.52
C PRO A 99 1.92 -22.20 -4.71
N THR A 100 2.15 -21.55 -5.84
CA THR A 100 3.46 -20.96 -6.12
C THR A 100 3.59 -19.72 -5.24
N TYR A 101 4.59 -19.72 -4.36
CA TYR A 101 4.92 -18.58 -3.51
C TYR A 101 6.43 -18.32 -3.56
N TYR A 102 6.80 -17.05 -3.42
CA TYR A 102 8.19 -16.62 -3.30
C TYR A 102 8.40 -16.04 -1.91
N THR A 103 9.35 -16.60 -1.18
CA THR A 103 9.74 -16.13 0.15
C THR A 103 11.24 -15.91 0.21
N GLY A 104 11.68 -14.96 1.03
CA GLY A 104 13.10 -14.68 1.22
C GLY A 104 13.34 -13.89 2.50
N ASP A 105 14.44 -14.20 3.18
CA ASP A 105 14.97 -13.44 4.32
C ASP A 105 15.91 -12.35 3.81
N LEU A 106 15.55 -11.07 4.00
CA LEU A 106 16.39 -9.92 3.65
C LEU A 106 17.45 -9.65 4.73
N TYR A 107 17.03 -9.64 6.00
CA TYR A 107 17.91 -9.30 7.12
C TYR A 107 17.44 -9.99 8.40
N THR A 108 18.37 -10.45 9.25
CA THR A 108 18.01 -11.00 10.57
C THR A 108 18.13 -9.92 11.63
N LEU A 109 17.01 -9.51 12.22
CA LEU A 109 16.96 -8.45 13.24
C LEU A 109 17.46 -8.92 14.60
N GLY A 110 17.10 -10.15 14.98
CA GLY A 110 17.49 -10.71 16.26
C GLY A 110 17.13 -12.18 16.39
N GLN A 111 17.93 -12.91 17.14
CA GLN A 111 17.71 -14.31 17.46
C GLN A 111 17.65 -14.50 18.97
N PHE A 112 16.47 -14.85 19.48
CA PHE A 112 16.21 -15.08 20.90
C PHE A 112 15.97 -16.58 21.11
N GLY A 113 17.06 -17.34 21.20
CA GLY A 113 17.00 -18.80 21.31
C GLY A 113 16.36 -19.43 20.07
N LYS A 114 15.12 -19.91 20.20
CA LYS A 114 14.34 -20.51 19.11
C LYS A 114 13.60 -19.49 18.24
N LEU A 115 13.39 -18.26 18.73
CA LEU A 115 12.71 -17.21 17.98
C LEU A 115 13.71 -16.46 17.11
N LYS A 116 13.59 -16.59 15.79
CA LYS A 116 14.36 -15.81 14.82
C LYS A 116 13.45 -14.74 14.22
N VAL A 117 13.74 -13.47 14.48
CA VAL A 117 13.02 -12.34 13.90
C VAL A 117 13.82 -11.86 12.69
N THR A 118 13.28 -12.07 11.49
CA THR A 118 13.86 -11.62 10.22
C THR A 118 12.96 -10.58 9.56
N ILE A 119 13.54 -9.70 8.75
CA ILE A 119 12.82 -8.97 7.72
C ILE A 119 12.72 -9.95 6.56
N SER A 120 11.54 -10.52 6.37
CA SER A 120 11.26 -11.46 5.28
C SER A 120 10.13 -10.95 4.42
N TYR A 121 10.10 -11.36 3.16
CA TYR A 121 8.99 -11.11 2.26
C TYR A 121 8.26 -12.39 1.90
N TYR A 122 6.97 -12.27 1.63
CA TYR A 122 6.14 -13.36 1.12
C TYR A 122 5.33 -12.83 -0.05
N ILE A 123 5.46 -13.47 -1.21
CA ILE A 123 4.81 -13.05 -2.45
C ILE A 123 4.06 -14.24 -3.03
N ASP A 124 2.75 -14.12 -3.06
CA ASP A 124 1.82 -15.04 -3.69
C ASP A 124 0.86 -14.27 -4.62
N ALA A 125 -0.11 -14.99 -5.22
CA ALA A 125 -1.09 -14.37 -6.13
C ALA A 125 -1.88 -13.24 -5.46
N LEU A 126 -2.21 -13.44 -4.17
CA LEU A 126 -2.96 -12.46 -3.37
C LEU A 126 -2.12 -11.20 -3.15
N THR A 127 -0.85 -11.34 -2.81
CA THR A 127 0.12 -10.24 -2.65
C THR A 127 0.19 -9.40 -3.93
N VAL A 128 0.39 -10.05 -5.09
CA VAL A 128 0.50 -9.33 -6.37
C VAL A 128 -0.80 -8.60 -6.72
N GLY A 129 -1.95 -9.25 -6.55
CA GLY A 129 -3.26 -8.64 -6.78
C GLY A 129 -3.53 -7.46 -5.86
N MET A 130 -3.24 -7.60 -4.56
CA MET A 130 -3.38 -6.53 -3.58
C MET A 130 -2.44 -5.35 -3.87
N PHE A 131 -1.19 -5.61 -4.26
CA PHE A 131 -0.26 -4.54 -4.65
C PHE A 131 -0.82 -3.70 -5.81
N ALA A 132 -1.35 -4.35 -6.85
CA ALA A 132 -1.96 -3.66 -7.99
C ALA A 132 -3.19 -2.84 -7.57
N MET A 133 -4.07 -3.42 -6.75
CA MET A 133 -5.26 -2.72 -6.24
C MET A 133 -4.92 -1.52 -5.36
N VAL A 134 -4.04 -1.70 -4.37
CA VAL A 134 -3.66 -0.66 -3.41
C VAL A 134 -2.97 0.50 -4.12
N THR A 135 -2.04 0.22 -5.03
CA THR A 135 -1.33 1.27 -5.77
C THR A 135 -2.23 1.98 -6.79
N LEU A 136 -3.21 1.28 -7.40
CA LEU A 136 -4.24 1.91 -8.23
C LEU A 136 -5.04 2.94 -7.44
N ILE A 137 -5.64 2.53 -6.31
CA ILE A 137 -6.44 3.43 -5.46
C ILE A 137 -5.57 4.57 -4.93
N ALA A 138 -4.34 4.27 -4.50
CA ALA A 138 -3.40 5.27 -4.02
C ALA A 138 -3.09 6.31 -5.11
N SER A 139 -2.92 5.90 -6.38
CA SER A 139 -2.66 6.82 -7.49
C SER A 139 -3.84 7.78 -7.70
N CYS A 140 -5.07 7.27 -7.73
CA CYS A 140 -6.29 8.07 -7.87
C CYS A 140 -6.43 9.08 -6.72
N ILE A 141 -6.21 8.64 -5.47
CA ILE A 141 -6.28 9.53 -4.30
C ILE A 141 -5.21 10.61 -4.37
N HIS A 142 -3.99 10.28 -4.80
CA HIS A 142 -2.90 11.27 -4.93
C HIS A 142 -3.21 12.32 -6.01
N PHE A 143 -3.77 11.91 -7.15
CA PHE A 143 -4.23 12.86 -8.17
C PHE A 143 -5.35 13.77 -7.64
N TYR A 144 -6.35 13.20 -6.97
CA TYR A 144 -7.44 13.96 -6.36
C TYR A 144 -6.95 14.95 -5.31
N ALA A 145 -6.03 14.50 -4.44
CA ALA A 145 -5.48 15.30 -3.34
C ALA A 145 -4.74 16.55 -3.80
N ILE A 146 -4.11 16.55 -4.98
CA ILE A 146 -3.42 17.74 -5.51
C ILE A 146 -4.41 18.89 -5.70
N GLY A 147 -5.60 18.59 -6.23
CA GLY A 147 -6.65 19.59 -6.41
C GLY A 147 -7.37 19.91 -5.12
N TYR A 148 -7.71 18.89 -4.33
CA TYR A 148 -8.45 19.05 -3.08
C TYR A 148 -7.70 19.88 -2.03
N MET A 149 -6.38 19.71 -1.91
CA MET A 149 -5.56 20.44 -0.92
C MET A 149 -4.96 21.74 -1.48
N HIS A 150 -5.50 22.28 -2.57
CA HIS A 150 -4.93 23.48 -3.19
C HIS A 150 -4.90 24.69 -2.25
N ASP A 151 -5.92 24.83 -1.40
CA ASP A 151 -6.01 25.94 -0.45
C ASP A 151 -4.88 25.91 0.60
N GLU A 152 -4.37 24.71 0.93
CA GLU A 152 -3.25 24.52 1.86
C GLU A 152 -1.87 24.86 1.26
N LEU A 153 -1.80 25.32 0.01
CA LEU A 153 -0.59 25.98 -0.53
C LEU A 153 -0.42 27.38 0.08
N HIS A 154 -1.51 28.07 0.35
CA HIS A 154 -1.48 29.46 0.79
C HIS A 154 -1.78 29.56 2.29
N ASP A 155 -1.75 30.77 2.82
CA ASP A 155 -2.18 30.99 4.19
C ASP A 155 -3.68 30.72 4.28
N VAL A 156 -4.06 29.81 5.17
CA VAL A 156 -5.43 29.32 5.33
C VAL A 156 -6.07 30.04 6.50
N THR A 157 -7.24 30.62 6.25
CA THR A 157 -8.11 31.13 7.31
C THR A 157 -9.24 30.12 7.54
N ASP A 158 -9.25 29.48 8.70
CA ASP A 158 -10.30 28.53 9.07
C ASP A 158 -11.44 29.26 9.78
N HIS A 159 -12.59 29.34 9.11
CA HIS A 159 -13.79 29.99 9.65
C HIS A 159 -14.52 29.14 10.69
N GLU A 160 -14.26 27.83 10.74
CA GLU A 160 -14.89 26.91 11.68
C GLU A 160 -14.30 27.02 13.09
N VAL A 161 -13.09 27.58 13.21
CA VAL A 161 -12.38 27.74 14.49
C VAL A 161 -12.37 29.20 14.91
N VAL A 162 -13.04 29.51 16.02
CA VAL A 162 -13.03 30.83 16.64
C VAL A 162 -12.09 30.80 17.85
N LEU A 163 -11.08 31.67 17.83
CA LEU A 163 -10.14 31.82 18.94
C LEU A 163 -10.80 32.55 20.12
N SER A 164 -10.19 32.47 21.31
CA SER A 164 -10.68 33.14 22.54
C SER A 164 -10.81 34.66 22.42
N ASN A 165 -10.17 35.27 21.42
CA ASN A 165 -10.23 36.69 21.08
C ASN A 165 -11.34 37.03 20.06
N GLY A 166 -12.13 36.05 19.60
CA GLY A 166 -13.21 36.24 18.63
C GLY A 166 -12.78 36.26 17.16
N HIS A 167 -11.49 36.10 16.86
CA HIS A 167 -10.98 36.03 15.48
C HIS A 167 -10.95 34.59 14.95
N HIS A 168 -11.01 34.44 13.62
CA HIS A 168 -10.82 33.15 12.94
C HIS A 168 -9.36 32.72 12.96
N LEU A 169 -9.11 31.40 12.87
CA LEU A 169 -7.76 30.86 12.86
C LEU A 169 -7.06 31.16 11.54
N HIS A 170 -5.99 31.95 11.59
CA HIS A 170 -5.09 32.15 10.45
C HIS A 170 -3.81 31.33 10.64
N ARG A 171 -3.51 30.41 9.72
CA ARG A 171 -2.33 29.53 9.77
C ARG A 171 -1.64 29.45 8.41
N ARG A 172 -0.32 29.20 8.43
CA ARG A 172 0.42 28.91 7.21
C ARG A 172 0.00 27.55 6.63
N GLY A 173 -0.13 27.48 5.32
CA GLY A 173 -0.44 26.25 4.58
C GLY A 173 0.55 25.11 4.85
N ARG A 174 0.02 23.88 4.97
CA ARG A 174 0.77 22.66 5.30
C ARG A 174 0.69 21.61 4.21
N PHE A 175 0.53 22.01 2.95
CA PHE A 175 0.41 21.10 1.80
C PHE A 175 1.45 19.96 1.79
N HIS A 176 2.73 20.27 1.98
CA HIS A 176 3.81 19.28 2.00
C HIS A 176 3.66 18.24 3.12
N ARG A 177 3.04 18.57 4.27
CA ARG A 177 2.84 17.61 5.39
C ARG A 177 1.75 16.60 5.06
N PHE A 178 0.70 17.03 4.38
CA PHE A 178 -0.36 16.13 3.93
C PHE A 178 0.19 15.03 3.01
N PHE A 179 0.98 15.41 2.00
CA PHE A 179 1.60 14.44 1.08
C PHE A 179 2.69 13.57 1.72
N GLN A 180 3.35 14.05 2.80
CA GLN A 180 4.21 13.19 3.64
C GLN A 180 3.40 12.07 4.27
N TYR A 181 2.31 12.40 4.96
CA TYR A 181 1.49 11.40 5.65
C TYR A 181 0.84 10.42 4.66
N MET A 182 0.40 10.90 3.50
CA MET A 182 -0.09 10.05 2.41
C MET A 182 0.98 9.07 1.90
N SER A 183 2.23 9.54 1.69
CA SER A 183 3.33 8.68 1.25
C SER A 183 3.68 7.62 2.30
N LEU A 184 3.68 8.00 3.59
CA LEU A 184 3.95 7.09 4.70
C LEU A 184 2.83 6.04 4.86
N PHE A 185 1.57 6.45 4.67
CA PHE A 185 0.42 5.55 4.67
C PHE A 185 0.54 4.49 3.57
N CYS A 186 0.87 4.89 2.34
CA CYS A 186 1.08 3.96 1.23
C CYS A 186 2.26 3.02 1.47
N PHE A 187 3.39 3.52 1.98
CA PHE A 187 4.52 2.67 2.37
C PHE A 187 4.10 1.60 3.39
N SER A 188 3.35 2.02 4.41
CA SER A 188 2.90 1.14 5.48
C SER A 188 1.93 0.07 4.98
N MET A 189 0.96 0.47 4.14
CA MET A 189 -0.02 -0.45 3.57
C MET A 189 0.63 -1.48 2.64
N LEU A 190 1.56 -1.05 1.78
CA LEU A 190 2.32 -1.98 0.93
C LEU A 190 3.24 -2.89 1.75
N GLY A 191 3.84 -2.37 2.83
CA GLY A 191 4.64 -3.16 3.77
C GLY A 191 3.83 -4.24 4.47
N LEU A 192 2.58 -3.96 4.85
CA LEU A 192 1.66 -4.94 5.43
C LEU A 192 1.41 -6.12 4.49
N VAL A 193 1.19 -5.83 3.21
CA VAL A 193 0.91 -6.84 2.18
C VAL A 193 2.18 -7.63 1.82
N TYR A 194 3.36 -7.02 1.90
CA TYR A 194 4.65 -7.63 1.57
C TYR A 194 5.25 -8.47 2.71
N ALA A 195 4.74 -8.31 3.93
CA ALA A 195 5.33 -8.88 5.15
C ALA A 195 5.35 -10.42 5.13
N GLY A 196 6.54 -11.00 5.29
CA GLY A 196 6.72 -12.45 5.32
C GLY A 196 6.59 -13.10 6.70
N ASN A 197 6.25 -12.34 7.74
CA ASN A 197 6.07 -12.85 9.11
C ASN A 197 5.16 -11.96 9.96
N ILE A 198 4.63 -12.51 11.06
CA ILE A 198 3.70 -11.82 11.96
C ILE A 198 4.30 -10.59 12.63
N ALA A 199 5.60 -10.60 12.95
CA ALA A 199 6.23 -9.46 13.60
C ALA A 199 6.25 -8.24 12.66
N MET A 200 6.57 -8.45 11.38
CA MET A 200 6.55 -7.41 10.36
C MET A 200 5.12 -6.93 10.07
N VAL A 201 4.14 -7.85 9.99
CA VAL A 201 2.71 -7.48 9.89
C VAL A 201 2.30 -6.58 11.04
N PHE A 202 2.65 -6.93 12.29
CA PHE A 202 2.32 -6.12 13.46
C PHE A 202 2.92 -4.72 13.40
N VAL A 203 4.21 -4.60 13.04
CA VAL A 203 4.88 -3.30 12.91
C VAL A 203 4.21 -2.43 11.83
N PHE A 204 3.91 -2.99 10.66
CA PHE A 204 3.24 -2.23 9.60
C PHE A 204 1.77 -1.93 9.92
N TRP A 205 1.10 -2.80 10.67
CA TRP A 205 -0.25 -2.53 11.16
C TRP A 205 -0.24 -1.29 12.05
N GLU A 206 0.61 -1.25 13.08
CA GLU A 206 0.72 -0.10 13.98
C GLU A 206 1.09 1.18 13.22
N LEU A 207 1.99 1.06 12.24
CA LEU A 207 2.38 2.20 11.39
C LEU A 207 1.20 2.71 10.53
N VAL A 208 0.33 1.83 10.01
CA VAL A 208 -0.91 2.24 9.31
C VAL A 208 -1.82 3.00 10.27
N GLY A 209 -1.95 2.54 11.52
CA GLY A 209 -2.74 3.21 12.57
C GLY A 209 -2.21 4.62 12.88
N ILE A 210 -0.90 4.77 13.04
CA ILE A 210 -0.25 6.07 13.29
C ILE A 210 -0.44 7.02 12.11
N CYS A 211 -0.30 6.53 10.87
CA CYS A 211 -0.53 7.35 9.67
C CYS A 211 -1.99 7.82 9.57
N SER A 212 -2.94 6.93 9.89
CA SER A 212 -4.37 7.26 9.93
C SER A 212 -4.66 8.36 10.95
N TYR A 213 -4.07 8.28 12.15
CA TYR A 213 -4.18 9.31 13.17
C TYR A 213 -3.67 10.68 12.67
N PHE A 214 -2.52 10.73 11.99
CA PHE A 214 -1.99 11.99 11.44
C PHE A 214 -2.83 12.57 10.30
N LEU A 215 -3.45 11.73 9.47
CA LEU A 215 -4.30 12.19 8.36
C LEU A 215 -5.66 12.69 8.86
N ILE A 216 -6.31 11.96 9.76
CA ILE A 216 -7.59 12.37 10.35
C ILE A 216 -7.38 13.61 11.23
N GLY A 217 -6.32 13.61 12.04
CA GLY A 217 -5.91 14.73 12.88
C GLY A 217 -5.20 15.86 12.13
N PHE A 218 -5.30 15.97 10.81
CA PHE A 218 -4.59 17.02 10.07
C PHE A 218 -5.04 18.45 10.46
N TYR A 219 -6.33 18.62 10.77
CA TYR A 219 -6.93 19.85 11.28
C TYR A 219 -7.13 19.79 12.80
N ILE A 220 -6.01 19.70 13.55
CA ILE A 220 -5.97 19.60 15.03
C ILE A 220 -6.76 20.74 15.72
N GLU A 221 -6.89 21.88 15.04
CA GLU A 221 -7.52 23.06 15.61
C GLU A 221 -9.05 22.97 15.67
N ARG A 222 -9.66 22.05 14.92
CA ARG A 222 -11.11 21.78 14.96
C ARG A 222 -11.41 20.85 16.14
N LYS A 223 -12.29 21.28 17.04
CA LYS A 223 -12.66 20.58 18.28
C LYS A 223 -14.03 19.94 18.18
#